data_AF-A0A934CD31-F1
#
_entry.id   AF-A0A934CD31-F1
#
_cell.length_a   1.000
_cell.length_b   1.000
_cell.length_c   1.000
_cell.angle_alpha   90.00
_cell.angle_beta   90.00
_cell.angle_gamma   90.00
#
_symmetry.space_group_name_H-M   'P 1'
#
loop_
_entity.id
_entity.type
_entity.pdbx_description
1 polymer ?
#
loop_
_entity_poly.entity_id
_entity_poly.type
_entity_poly.pdbx_seq_one_letter_code
_entity_poly.pdbx_strand_id
1 'polypeptide(L)'
;MSAATSTAIAVNPNESFAALFAESLERQEMRAGEVITAEVVRVDQNFVVVNAGLKSESFISAEEFKNDRGELEVAPGDFVQVAIEMLEDGYGETRLSRDKAKRIAAWNDLDKALTDQAL
;
A
#
# COMPACT_ATOMS: atom_id res chain seq x y z
N MET A 1 60.07 -4.93 -5.47
CA MET A 1 58.76 -5.58 -5.27
C MET A 1 58.09 -4.87 -4.10
N SER A 2 57.21 -3.91 -4.37
CA SER A 2 56.50 -3.14 -3.33
C SER A 2 55.14 -3.77 -3.09
N ALA A 3 54.88 -4.12 -1.82
CA ALA A 3 53.64 -4.74 -1.38
C ALA A 3 52.45 -3.79 -1.54
N ALA A 4 51.34 -4.32 -2.07
CA ALA A 4 50.06 -3.64 -2.15
C ALA A 4 49.40 -3.62 -0.77
N THR A 5 49.13 -2.43 -0.23
CA THR A 5 48.31 -2.24 0.97
C THR A 5 46.84 -2.34 0.57
N SER A 6 46.17 -3.41 1.00
CA SER A 6 44.73 -3.60 0.83
C SER A 6 43.98 -2.80 1.90
N THR A 7 43.32 -1.72 1.50
CA THR A 7 42.40 -0.95 2.35
C THR A 7 41.14 -1.79 2.61
N ALA A 8 41.00 -2.31 3.83
CA ALA A 8 39.74 -2.85 4.30
C ALA A 8 38.77 -1.69 4.57
N ILE A 9 37.68 -1.64 3.81
CA ILE A 9 36.57 -0.72 4.04
C ILE A 9 35.90 -1.13 5.35
N ALA A 10 36.06 -0.31 6.39
CA ALA A 10 35.30 -0.45 7.62
C ALA A 10 33.84 -0.06 7.34
N VAL A 11 33.03 -1.03 6.90
CA VAL A 11 31.57 -0.89 6.93
C VAL A 11 31.19 -0.91 8.40
N ASN A 12 30.85 0.24 8.99
CA ASN A 12 30.22 0.31 10.30
C ASN A 12 28.83 -0.36 10.18
N PRO A 13 28.62 -1.56 10.75
CA PRO A 13 27.37 -2.30 10.56
C PRO A 13 26.16 -1.58 11.18
N ASN A 14 26.39 -0.71 12.17
CA ASN A 14 25.33 0.12 12.77
C ASN A 14 24.81 1.21 11.84
N GLU A 15 25.66 1.82 11.00
CA GLU A 15 25.22 2.87 10.07
C GLU A 15 24.47 2.26 8.89
N SER A 16 24.87 1.07 8.44
CA SER A 16 24.16 0.33 7.40
C SER A 16 22.81 -0.22 7.89
N PHE A 17 22.73 -0.73 9.13
CA PHE A 17 21.46 -1.14 9.72
C PHE A 17 20.54 0.06 9.96
N ALA A 18 21.06 1.17 10.50
CA ALA A 18 20.28 2.39 10.72
C ALA A 18 19.73 2.97 9.42
N ALA A 19 20.53 2.99 8.34
CA ALA A 19 20.09 3.46 7.04
C ALA A 19 19.02 2.54 6.40
N LEU A 20 19.23 1.22 6.42
CA LEU A 20 18.25 0.26 5.90
C LEU A 20 16.96 0.23 6.74
N PHE A 21 17.08 0.45 8.06
CA PHE A 21 15.93 0.55 8.96
C PHE A 21 15.17 1.86 8.75
N ALA A 22 15.86 2.98 8.56
CA ALA A 22 15.24 4.26 8.21
C ALA A 22 14.53 4.20 6.86
N GLU A 23 15.15 3.60 5.83
CA GLU A 23 14.50 3.38 4.53
C GLU A 23 13.30 2.43 4.65
N SER A 24 13.40 1.40 5.51
CA SER A 24 12.26 0.52 5.80
C SER A 24 11.12 1.26 6.49
N LEU A 25 11.41 2.17 7.43
CA LEU A 25 10.40 2.99 8.11
C LEU A 25 9.72 3.97 7.15
N GLU A 26 10.48 4.64 6.27
CA GLU A 26 9.92 5.53 5.26
C GLU A 26 9.03 4.78 4.24
N ARG A 27 9.36 3.53 3.91
CA ARG A 27 8.48 2.65 3.12
C ARG A 27 7.26 2.14 3.90
N GLN A 28 7.33 2.13 5.22
CA GLN A 28 6.27 1.62 6.10
C GLN A 28 5.30 2.72 6.55
N GLU A 29 5.68 4.00 6.46
CA GLU A 29 4.78 5.15 6.60
C GLU A 29 3.85 5.22 5.39
N MET A 30 2.91 4.28 5.31
CA MET A 30 1.83 4.37 4.35
C MET A 30 1.06 5.66 4.63
N ARG A 31 1.00 6.57 3.65
CA ARG A 31 0.41 7.90 3.86
C ARG A 31 -1.10 7.85 3.62
N ALA A 32 -1.85 8.68 4.35
CA ALA A 32 -3.25 8.92 4.00
C ALA A 32 -3.33 9.42 2.55
N GLY A 33 -4.16 8.78 1.73
CA GLY A 33 -4.28 9.01 0.29
C GLY A 33 -3.43 8.09 -0.59
N GLU A 34 -2.63 7.20 0.00
CA GLU A 34 -1.87 6.21 -0.77
C GLU A 34 -2.77 5.05 -1.21
N VAL A 35 -2.57 4.57 -2.44
CA VAL A 35 -3.27 3.39 -2.99
C VAL A 35 -2.40 2.17 -2.80
N ILE A 36 -2.91 1.19 -2.07
CA ILE A 36 -2.25 -0.07 -1.78
C ILE A 36 -3.09 -1.25 -2.28
N THR A 37 -2.44 -2.39 -2.45
CA THR A 37 -3.14 -3.64 -2.79
C THR A 37 -3.47 -4.39 -1.50
N ALA A 38 -4.72 -4.81 -1.35
CA ALA A 38 -5.20 -5.57 -0.21
C ALA A 38 -5.84 -6.88 -0.67
N GLU A 39 -5.64 -7.94 0.11
CA GLU A 39 -6.25 -9.25 -0.09
C GLU A 39 -7.61 -9.30 0.60
N VAL A 40 -8.63 -9.83 -0.07
CA VAL A 40 -9.95 -10.05 0.51
C VAL A 40 -9.90 -11.29 1.40
N VAL A 41 -10.05 -11.10 2.71
CA VAL A 41 -10.06 -12.20 3.68
C VAL A 41 -11.47 -12.78 3.81
N ARG A 42 -12.48 -11.92 3.85
CA ARG A 42 -13.88 -12.33 4.01
C ARG A 42 -14.83 -11.33 3.36
N VAL A 43 -15.92 -11.85 2.80
CA VAL A 43 -16.99 -11.06 2.21
C VAL A 43 -18.28 -11.33 2.98
N ASP A 44 -18.82 -10.30 3.63
CA ASP A 44 -20.13 -10.32 4.29
C ASP A 44 -21.15 -9.47 3.48
N GLN A 45 -22.44 -9.52 3.84
CA GLN A 45 -23.48 -8.78 3.10
C GLN A 45 -23.36 -7.25 3.20
N ASN A 46 -22.78 -6.76 4.30
CA ASN A 46 -22.69 -5.33 4.60
C ASN A 46 -21.27 -4.79 4.45
N PHE A 47 -20.25 -5.61 4.73
CA PHE A 47 -18.85 -5.22 4.71
C PHE A 47 -17.97 -6.34 4.15
N VAL A 48 -16.83 -5.95 3.59
CA VAL A 48 -15.78 -6.82 3.12
C VAL A 48 -14.56 -6.57 3.99
N VAL A 49 -14.00 -7.65 4.54
CA VAL A 49 -12.80 -7.64 5.35
C VAL A 49 -11.61 -7.84 4.43
N VAL A 50 -10.68 -6.88 4.45
CA VAL A 50 -9.47 -6.92 3.64
C VAL A 50 -8.22 -6.81 4.51
N ASN A 51 -7.15 -7.47 4.08
CA ASN A 51 -5.84 -7.38 4.68
C ASN A 51 -4.89 -6.69 3.71
N ALA A 52 -4.39 -5.53 4.09
CA ALA A 52 -3.49 -4.72 3.27
C ALA A 52 -2.02 -4.76 3.76
N GLY A 53 -1.65 -5.78 4.55
CA GLY A 53 -0.34 -5.87 5.20
C GLY A 53 -0.16 -4.89 6.37
N LEU A 54 -1.27 -4.33 6.87
CA LEU A 54 -1.31 -3.46 8.04
C LEU A 54 -1.40 -4.27 9.34
N LYS A 55 -1.24 -3.58 10.48
CA LYS A 55 -1.32 -4.19 11.82
C LYS A 55 -2.71 -4.79 12.12
N SER A 56 -3.74 -4.26 11.48
CA SER A 56 -5.14 -4.66 11.66
C SER A 56 -5.80 -4.95 10.31
N GLU A 57 -6.82 -5.80 10.34
CA GLU A 57 -7.74 -5.98 9.21
C GLU A 57 -8.61 -4.73 9.05
N SER A 58 -8.99 -4.43 7.79
CA SER A 58 -9.82 -3.28 7.46
C SER A 58 -11.18 -3.72 6.95
N PHE A 59 -12.19 -2.92 7.27
CA PHE A 59 -13.56 -3.12 6.82
C PHE A 59 -13.91 -2.08 5.77
N ILE A 60 -14.40 -2.55 4.62
CA ILE A 60 -14.86 -1.70 3.52
C ILE A 60 -16.32 -2.05 3.25
N SER A 61 -17.16 -1.06 2.95
CA SER A 61 -18.58 -1.33 2.65
C SER A 61 -18.70 -2.26 1.44
N ALA A 62 -19.54 -3.29 1.53
CA ALA A 62 -19.81 -4.20 0.42
C ALA A 62 -20.37 -3.46 -0.81
N GLU A 63 -20.95 -2.27 -0.61
CA GLU A 63 -21.44 -1.41 -1.69
C GLU A 63 -20.33 -0.90 -2.61
N GLU A 64 -19.11 -0.66 -2.09
CA GLU A 64 -17.97 -0.24 -2.92
C GLU A 64 -17.47 -1.35 -3.85
N PHE A 65 -17.88 -2.59 -3.59
CA PHE A 65 -17.55 -3.76 -4.40
C PHE A 65 -18.64 -4.16 -5.39
N LYS A 66 -19.78 -3.46 -5.38
CA LYS A 66 -20.85 -3.67 -6.34
C LYS A 66 -20.54 -2.93 -7.65
N ASN A 67 -20.88 -3.56 -8.76
CA ASN A 67 -20.86 -2.92 -10.07
C ASN A 67 -22.17 -2.15 -10.36
N ASP A 68 -22.27 -1.54 -11.54
CA ASP A 68 -23.46 -0.80 -11.98
C ASP A 68 -24.74 -1.66 -12.03
N ARG A 69 -24.60 -3.00 -11.99
CA ARG A 69 -25.70 -3.95 -11.94
C ARG A 69 -26.06 -4.41 -10.52
N GLY A 70 -25.31 -3.95 -9.50
CA GLY A 70 -25.48 -4.33 -8.11
C GLY A 70 -24.88 -5.70 -7.75
N GLU A 71 -24.14 -6.33 -8.67
CA GLU A 71 -23.46 -7.60 -8.45
C GLU A 71 -22.10 -7.34 -7.78
N LEU A 72 -21.76 -8.16 -6.79
CA LEU A 72 -20.50 -8.06 -6.07
C LEU A 72 -19.38 -8.70 -6.91
N GLU A 73 -18.33 -7.94 -7.21
CA GLU A 73 -17.25 -8.37 -8.11
C GLU A 73 -16.02 -8.93 -7.39
N VAL A 74 -16.15 -9.31 -6.11
CA VAL A 74 -15.01 -9.78 -5.29
C VAL A 74 -15.34 -11.06 -4.55
N ALA A 75 -14.36 -11.94 -4.46
CA ALA A 75 -14.39 -13.17 -3.68
C ALA A 75 -13.25 -13.19 -2.64
N PRO A 76 -13.38 -13.99 -1.56
CA PRO A 76 -12.26 -14.26 -0.66
C PRO A 76 -11.05 -14.81 -1.44
N GLY A 77 -9.87 -14.23 -1.21
CA GLY A 77 -8.61 -14.52 -1.92
C GLY A 77 -8.31 -13.59 -3.09
N ASP A 78 -9.21 -12.68 -3.46
CA ASP A 78 -8.95 -11.69 -4.50
C ASP A 78 -8.09 -10.53 -3.98
N PHE A 79 -7.33 -9.91 -4.88
CA PHE A 79 -6.55 -8.70 -4.59
C PHE A 79 -7.24 -7.46 -5.17
N VAL A 80 -7.48 -6.47 -4.31
CA VAL A 80 -8.15 -5.22 -4.65
C VAL A 80 -7.28 -4.01 -4.33
N GLN A 81 -7.35 -2.98 -5.16
CA GLN A 81 -6.69 -1.70 -4.88
C GLN A 81 -7.60 -0.83 -4.00
N VAL A 82 -7.06 -0.37 -2.88
CA VAL A 82 -7.76 0.39 -1.85
C VAL A 82 -6.90 1.58 -1.42
N ALA A 83 -7.53 2.71 -1.14
CA ALA A 83 -6.85 3.91 -0.69
C ALA A 83 -6.98 4.04 0.82
N ILE A 84 -5.90 4.43 1.48
CA ILE A 84 -5.89 4.68 2.92
C ILE A 84 -6.56 6.01 3.20
N GLU A 85 -7.70 6.02 3.89
CA GLU A 85 -8.32 7.28 4.32
C GLU A 85 -7.72 7.79 5.61
N MET A 86 -7.61 6.92 6.61
CA MET A 86 -7.04 7.23 7.93
C MET A 86 -6.40 5.98 8.50
N LEU A 87 -5.15 6.10 8.96
CA LEU A 87 -4.42 4.98 9.54
C LEU A 87 -5.01 4.52 10.88
N GLU A 88 -5.59 5.41 11.69
CA GLU A 88 -6.05 5.06 13.04
C GLU A 88 -7.14 6.02 13.56
N ASP A 89 -8.36 5.51 13.76
CA ASP A 89 -9.49 6.23 14.40
C ASP A 89 -9.54 6.01 15.92
N GLY A 90 -8.38 5.73 16.55
CA GLY A 90 -8.26 5.47 17.99
C GLY A 90 -8.75 4.09 18.49
N TYR A 91 -9.40 3.29 17.63
CA TYR A 91 -9.84 1.91 17.93
C TYR A 91 -9.01 0.82 17.23
N GLY A 92 -7.93 1.20 16.53
CA GLY A 92 -7.07 0.26 15.80
C GLY A 92 -7.62 -0.23 14.47
N GLU A 93 -8.71 0.36 13.97
CA GLU A 93 -9.26 0.11 12.63
C GLU A 93 -8.74 1.17 11.65
N THR A 94 -8.16 0.72 10.54
CA THR A 94 -7.76 1.58 9.41
C THR A 94 -8.94 1.70 8.45
N ARG A 95 -9.35 2.94 8.16
CA ARG A 95 -10.42 3.20 7.18
C ARG A 95 -9.84 3.21 5.78
N LEU A 96 -10.37 2.33 4.93
CA LEU A 96 -9.97 2.20 3.53
C LEU A 96 -11.17 2.49 2.62
N SER A 97 -10.92 3.08 1.46
CA SER A 97 -11.94 3.29 0.43
C SER A 97 -11.44 2.87 -0.95
N ARG A 98 -12.25 2.08 -1.66
CA ARG A 98 -12.01 1.65 -3.03
C ARG A 98 -12.34 2.75 -4.03
N ASP A 99 -13.39 3.54 -3.77
CA ASP A 99 -13.78 4.63 -4.68
C ASP A 99 -12.71 5.73 -4.77
N LYS A 100 -12.09 6.08 -3.64
CA LYS A 100 -10.92 6.97 -3.65
C LYS A 100 -9.73 6.34 -4.37
N ALA A 101 -9.51 5.04 -4.19
CA ALA A 101 -8.46 4.32 -4.90
C ALA A 101 -8.61 4.44 -6.41
N LYS A 102 -9.82 4.22 -6.94
CA LYS A 102 -10.10 4.35 -8.38
C LYS A 102 -9.81 5.76 -8.90
N ARG A 103 -10.18 6.80 -8.14
CA ARG A 103 -9.90 8.19 -8.53
C ARG A 103 -8.40 8.48 -8.56
N ILE A 104 -7.68 8.11 -7.51
CA ILE A 104 -6.24 8.36 -7.40
C ILE A 104 -5.46 7.52 -8.43
N ALA A 105 -5.87 6.26 -8.65
CA ALA A 105 -5.30 5.41 -9.69
C ALA A 105 -5.52 6.00 -11.09
N ALA A 106 -6.73 6.49 -11.40
CA ALA A 106 -6.99 7.16 -12.67
C ALA A 106 -6.17 8.43 -12.84
N TRP A 107 -6.00 9.24 -11.79
CA TRP A 107 -5.12 10.42 -11.82
C TRP A 107 -3.64 10.03 -12.03
N ASN A 108 -3.15 9.02 -11.32
CA ASN A 108 -1.78 8.52 -11.48
C ASN A 108 -1.53 7.94 -12.88
N ASP A 109 -2.52 7.27 -13.46
CA ASP A 109 -2.43 6.72 -14.81
C ASP A 109 -2.38 7.85 -15.87
N LEU A 110 -3.20 8.89 -15.69
CA LEU A 110 -3.16 10.09 -16.53
C LEU A 110 -1.84 10.85 -16.40
N ASP A 111 -1.32 11.02 -15.19
CA ASP A 111 -0.05 11.71 -14.95
C ASP A 111 1.14 10.93 -15.54
N LYS A 112 1.13 9.60 -15.41
CA LYS A 112 2.09 8.73 -16.10
C LYS A 112 2.01 8.87 -17.60
N ALA A 113 0.81 8.77 -18.19
CA ALA A 113 0.64 8.91 -19.64
C ALA A 113 1.13 10.27 -20.16
N LEU A 114 0.91 11.34 -19.38
CA LEU A 114 1.36 12.69 -19.73
C LEU A 114 2.88 12.87 -19.61
N THR A 115 3.50 12.20 -18.63
CA THR A 115 4.95 12.22 -18.40
C THR A 115 5.70 11.35 -19.41
N ASP A 116 5.15 10.19 -19.78
CA ASP A 116 5.76 9.25 -20.75
C ASP A 116 5.70 9.77 -22.19
N GLN A 117 4.76 10.68 -22.50
CA GLN A 117 4.63 11.31 -23.81
C GLN A 117 5.57 12.52 -24.01
N ALA A 118 6.38 12.86 -23.01
CA ALA A 118 7.31 14.00 -23.03
C ALA A 118 8.79 13.63 -23.31
N LEU A 119 9.07 12.39 -23.74
CA LEU A 119 10.38 11.91 -24.19
C LEU A 119 10.39 11.64 -25.70
#